data_AF-A0A2M7G2D5-F1
#
_entry.id   AF-A0A2M7G2D5-F1
#
_cell.length_a   1.000
_cell.length_b   1.000
_cell.length_c   1.000
_cell.angle_alpha   90.00
_cell.angle_beta   90.00
_cell.angle_gamma   90.00
#
_symmetry.space_group_name_H-M   'P 1'
#
loop_
_entity.id
_entity.type
_entity.pdbx_description
1 polymer ?
#
loop_
_entity_poly.entity_id
_entity_poly.type
_entity_poly.pdbx_seq_one_letter_code
_entity_poly.pdbx_strand_id
1 'polypeptide(L)'
;MIENCTLYLSKKNPPLKKILPDCKSDGGLLRKANWYEYVLEGKRAKLNLMPESDLENHLEGLLGYVFHLLDSEQAKAEALERINKIKAVLGVTLEDPISADSPLFHSFFYLIQVFDGFMFINGSIVLPDGNFWIDPHSENEAQTEFNDSLSPDDFRHQGESAEISPQLLAMRERHYFELAQRGFHCARWLPLETSSDKELRPLNEILGRVNALNILFHWVVFTQIEDKILKDFIERNQLLQYFTASEQEILSLSRTEAQETHLNTIGWKLENMWALSWVLGFEPAPPFYLGQMQNEHSRPMLLEFLPNFYGSSEIPETHFKPRSLAEIFEFEDLYYCAHNAVRSAQMGKPSVPKGFHPIIDGGAISERRQALTWCLSPGIEWDATDLST
;
A
#
# COMPACT_ATOMS: atom_id res chain seq x y z
N MET A 1 -1.47 0.76 16.65
CA MET A 1 -2.24 1.79 17.38
C MET A 1 -1.36 2.99 17.55
N ILE A 2 -1.88 4.19 17.32
CA ILE A 2 -1.16 5.46 17.44
C ILE A 2 -1.50 6.09 18.80
N GLU A 3 -0.48 6.36 19.60
CA GLU A 3 -0.63 6.97 20.94
C GLU A 3 -0.26 8.46 20.92
N ASN A 4 0.75 8.82 20.14
CA ASN A 4 1.17 10.21 19.94
C ASN A 4 1.85 10.36 18.57
N CYS A 5 1.93 11.60 18.10
CA CYS A 5 2.76 11.98 16.96
C CYS A 5 3.12 13.46 17.06
N THR A 6 4.03 13.93 16.21
CA THR A 6 4.41 15.33 16.11
C THR A 6 4.33 15.79 14.66
N LEU A 7 3.68 16.92 14.41
CA LEU A 7 3.55 17.49 13.07
C LEU A 7 4.54 18.67 12.91
N TYR A 8 5.30 18.67 11.83
CA TYR A 8 6.27 19.70 11.49
C TYR A 8 5.76 20.44 10.27
N LEU A 9 5.55 21.76 10.39
CA LEU A 9 4.85 22.55 9.38
C LEU A 9 5.73 23.71 8.90
N SER A 10 5.70 24.01 7.61
CA SER A 10 6.42 25.17 7.05
C SER A 10 5.76 26.52 7.37
N LYS A 11 4.56 26.51 7.96
CA LYS A 11 3.79 27.71 8.29
C LYS A 11 3.93 28.10 9.77
N LYS A 12 4.48 29.30 10.06
CA LYS A 12 4.72 29.78 11.44
C LYS A 12 3.48 29.88 12.33
N ASN A 13 2.31 30.14 11.76
CA ASN A 13 1.03 30.24 12.48
C ASN A 13 -0.07 29.61 11.63
N PRO A 14 -0.21 28.27 11.65
CA PRO A 14 -1.22 27.59 10.85
C PRO A 14 -2.63 28.00 11.34
N PRO A 15 -3.55 28.43 10.46
CA PRO A 15 -4.90 28.85 10.84
C PRO A 15 -5.81 27.65 11.16
N LEU A 16 -5.43 26.84 12.15
CA LEU A 16 -6.05 25.54 12.47
C LEU A 16 -7.56 25.63 12.74
N LYS A 17 -8.04 26.72 13.37
CA LYS A 17 -9.49 26.95 13.57
C LYS A 17 -10.31 27.03 12.29
N LYS A 18 -9.70 27.41 11.16
CA LYS A 18 -10.40 27.51 9.87
C LYS A 18 -10.46 26.19 9.12
N ILE A 19 -9.64 25.23 9.53
CA ILE A 19 -9.36 24.00 8.77
C ILE A 19 -9.95 22.80 9.52
N LEU A 20 -9.87 22.81 10.85
CA LEU A 20 -10.34 21.71 11.68
C LEU A 20 -11.80 21.94 12.11
N PRO A 21 -12.67 20.92 12.01
CA PRO A 21 -14.08 21.03 12.39
C PRO A 21 -14.22 21.24 13.90
N ASP A 22 -15.14 22.13 14.29
CA ASP A 22 -15.47 22.45 15.69
C ASP A 22 -14.24 22.71 16.60
N CYS A 23 -13.18 23.27 16.00
CA CYS A 23 -11.89 23.43 16.64
C CYS A 23 -11.91 24.51 17.74
N LYS A 24 -11.60 24.08 18.96
CA LYS A 24 -11.40 24.93 20.14
C LYS A 24 -9.94 25.30 20.28
N SER A 25 -9.66 26.41 20.95
CA SER A 25 -8.30 26.78 21.34
C SER A 25 -8.31 27.63 22.61
N ASP A 26 -7.18 27.77 23.28
CA ASP A 26 -6.98 28.71 24.40
C ASP A 26 -6.67 30.15 23.96
N GLY A 27 -6.57 30.38 22.65
CA GLY A 27 -6.36 31.71 22.08
C GLY A 27 -7.65 32.51 21.97
N GLY A 28 -7.52 33.84 22.07
CA GLY A 28 -8.62 34.81 21.94
C GLY A 28 -8.19 36.03 21.14
N LEU A 29 -9.00 37.10 21.15
CA LEU A 29 -8.72 38.34 20.40
C LEU A 29 -7.35 38.97 20.72
N LEU A 30 -6.83 38.77 21.93
CA LEU A 30 -5.61 39.40 22.43
C LEU A 30 -4.47 38.41 22.71
N ARG A 31 -4.70 37.10 22.54
CA ARG A 31 -3.75 36.05 22.92
C ARG A 31 -3.65 34.99 21.84
N LYS A 32 -2.42 34.72 21.38
CA LYS A 32 -2.13 33.59 20.49
C LYS A 32 -2.48 32.27 21.19
N ALA A 33 -3.07 31.34 20.44
CA ALA A 33 -3.35 30.01 20.95
C ALA A 33 -2.06 29.20 21.09
N ASN A 34 -1.95 28.47 22.19
CA ASN A 34 -0.87 27.52 22.45
C ASN A 34 -1.34 26.08 22.25
N TRP A 35 -2.65 25.83 22.23
CA TRP A 35 -3.19 24.54 21.82
C TRP A 35 -4.49 24.68 21.06
N TYR A 36 -4.80 23.64 20.28
CA TYR A 36 -6.04 23.48 19.55
C TYR A 36 -6.61 22.10 19.87
N GLU A 37 -7.93 21.98 19.98
CA GLU A 37 -8.61 20.72 20.25
C GLU A 37 -9.78 20.57 19.31
N TYR A 38 -9.94 19.38 18.74
CA TYR A 38 -11.08 19.06 17.90
C TYR A 38 -11.46 17.59 18.07
N VAL A 39 -12.68 17.28 17.67
CA VAL A 39 -13.25 15.92 17.74
C VAL A 39 -13.63 15.51 16.33
N LEU A 40 -13.25 14.30 15.95
CA LEU A 40 -13.66 13.68 14.71
C LEU A 40 -14.15 12.27 15.02
N GLU A 41 -15.40 11.96 14.64
CA GLU A 41 -16.06 10.67 14.91
C GLU A 41 -15.98 10.20 16.38
N GLY A 42 -16.16 11.14 17.31
CA GLY A 42 -16.12 10.85 18.75
C GLY A 42 -14.73 10.62 19.33
N LYS A 43 -13.66 10.73 18.51
CA LYS A 43 -12.27 10.70 18.96
C LYS A 43 -11.69 12.11 19.02
N ARG A 44 -10.97 12.40 20.10
CA ARG A 44 -10.44 13.73 20.39
C ARG A 44 -8.93 13.78 20.18
N ALA A 45 -8.47 14.83 19.50
CA ALA A 45 -7.06 15.19 19.43
C ALA A 45 -6.83 16.60 19.96
N LYS A 46 -5.75 16.75 20.74
CA LYS A 46 -5.22 18.03 21.17
C LYS A 46 -3.86 18.29 20.50
N LEU A 47 -3.78 19.38 19.75
CA LEU A 47 -2.59 19.85 19.06
C LEU A 47 -1.92 20.95 19.91
N ASN A 48 -0.77 20.66 20.49
CA ASN A 48 -0.01 21.61 21.30
C ASN A 48 1.04 22.30 20.43
N LEU A 49 0.91 23.62 20.26
CA LEU A 49 1.87 24.42 19.51
C LEU A 49 3.11 24.65 20.35
N MET A 50 4.26 24.24 19.82
CA MET A 50 5.56 24.47 20.44
C MET A 50 5.84 25.98 20.57
N PRO A 51 6.32 26.46 21.73
CA PRO A 51 6.76 27.84 21.87
C PRO A 51 7.86 28.20 20.87
N GLU A 52 7.83 29.43 20.34
CA GLU A 52 8.86 29.89 19.40
C GLU A 52 10.28 29.85 20.00
N SER A 53 10.41 29.97 21.33
CA SER A 53 11.68 29.87 22.05
C SER A 53 12.32 28.48 22.01
N ASP A 54 11.51 27.44 21.82
CA ASP A 54 11.94 26.05 21.95
C ASP A 54 12.16 25.41 20.57
N LEU A 55 11.66 26.05 19.52
CA LEU A 55 11.65 25.54 18.15
C LEU A 55 13.05 25.26 17.60
N GLU A 56 13.99 26.19 17.80
CA GLU A 56 15.36 26.05 17.27
C GLU A 56 16.06 24.82 17.85
N ASN A 57 16.10 24.72 19.19
CA ASN A 57 16.70 23.57 19.89
C ASN A 57 16.00 22.25 19.53
N HIS A 58 14.67 22.26 19.34
CA HIS A 58 13.93 21.06 18.94
C HIS A 58 14.29 20.60 17.53
N LEU A 59 14.40 21.52 16.57
CA LEU A 59 14.77 21.21 15.19
C LEU A 59 16.23 20.77 15.08
N GLU A 60 17.14 21.30 15.90
CA GLU A 60 18.51 20.79 16.02
C GLU A 60 18.53 19.32 16.50
N GLY A 61 17.71 19.00 17.51
CA GLY A 61 17.56 17.62 17.99
C GLY A 61 17.02 16.67 16.92
N LEU A 62 15.99 17.10 16.18
CA LEU A 62 15.45 16.33 15.06
C LEU A 62 16.50 16.15 13.95
N LEU A 63 17.25 17.20 13.61
CA LEU A 63 18.28 17.11 12.58
C LEU A 63 19.37 16.11 12.98
N GLY A 64 19.81 16.14 14.24
CA GLY A 64 20.75 15.15 14.79
C GLY A 64 20.21 13.72 14.71
N TYR A 65 18.92 13.52 15.02
CA TYR A 65 18.25 12.23 14.86
C TYR A 65 18.25 11.75 13.39
N VAL A 66 17.85 12.61 12.45
CA VAL A 66 17.79 12.27 11.02
C VAL A 66 19.18 12.00 10.45
N PHE A 67 20.17 12.81 10.80
CA PHE A 67 21.54 12.64 10.31
C PHE A 67 22.19 11.35 10.79
N HIS A 68 21.78 10.83 11.95
CA HIS A 68 22.24 9.53 12.44
C HIS A 68 21.74 8.35 11.59
N LEU A 69 20.61 8.52 10.88
CA LEU A 69 19.96 7.48 10.09
C LEU A 69 20.23 7.60 8.58
N LEU A 70 21.01 8.59 8.14
CA LEU A 70 21.28 8.83 6.73
C LEU A 70 22.75 8.55 6.39
N ASP A 71 22.97 7.69 5.39
CA ASP A 71 24.32 7.24 5.00
C ASP A 71 25.01 8.14 3.98
N SER A 72 24.26 8.93 3.20
CA SER A 72 24.83 9.77 2.15
C SER A 72 24.80 11.26 2.49
N GLU A 73 25.86 11.97 2.11
CA GLU A 73 25.94 13.43 2.26
C GLU A 73 24.87 14.16 1.44
N GLN A 74 24.44 13.58 0.31
CA GLN A 74 23.33 14.11 -0.47
C GLN A 74 22.01 14.06 0.32
N ALA A 75 21.68 12.91 0.91
CA ALA A 75 20.46 12.77 1.70
C ALA A 75 20.47 13.69 2.93
N LYS A 76 21.62 13.85 3.59
CA LYS A 76 21.78 14.81 4.70
C LYS A 76 21.58 16.26 4.26
N ALA A 77 22.06 16.64 3.08
CA ALA A 77 21.83 17.98 2.53
C ALA A 77 20.34 18.24 2.24
N GLU A 78 19.65 17.26 1.64
CA GLU A 78 18.20 17.33 1.40
C GLU A 78 17.41 17.41 2.73
N ALA A 79 17.84 16.67 3.75
CA ALA A 79 17.25 16.73 5.08
C ALA A 79 17.41 18.07 5.77
N LEU A 80 18.61 18.65 5.69
CA LEU A 80 18.87 19.98 6.19
C LEU A 80 17.97 21.01 5.50
N GLU A 81 17.84 20.94 4.17
CA GLU A 81 16.98 21.87 3.42
C GLU A 81 15.51 21.75 3.86
N ARG A 82 15.00 20.53 4.00
CA ARG A 82 13.62 20.27 4.41
C ARG A 82 13.34 20.73 5.84
N ILE A 83 14.21 20.40 6.79
CA ILE A 83 14.03 20.78 8.21
C ILE A 83 14.12 22.31 8.37
N ASN A 84 14.98 22.99 7.62
CA ASN A 84 15.09 24.46 7.66
C ASN A 84 13.82 25.20 7.19
N LYS A 85 12.95 24.55 6.40
CA LYS A 85 11.66 25.11 5.98
C LYS A 85 10.64 25.11 7.11
N ILE A 86 10.81 24.31 8.16
CA ILE A 86 9.88 24.22 9.27
C ILE A 86 9.82 25.53 10.06
N LYS A 87 8.60 25.95 10.41
CA LYS A 87 8.31 27.18 11.15
C LYS A 87 7.33 26.96 12.31
N ALA A 88 6.70 25.81 12.42
CA ALA A 88 5.85 25.44 13.54
C ALA A 88 5.91 23.92 13.79
N VAL A 89 5.80 23.53 15.07
CA VAL A 89 5.74 22.14 15.51
C VAL A 89 4.51 21.95 16.38
N LEU A 90 3.72 20.93 16.08
CA LEU A 90 2.50 20.56 16.82
C LEU A 90 2.69 19.19 17.46
N GLY A 91 2.77 19.14 18.79
CA GLY A 91 2.70 17.88 19.52
C GLY A 91 1.26 17.40 19.63
N VAL A 92 0.96 16.19 19.15
CA VAL A 92 -0.38 15.62 19.17
C VAL A 92 -0.56 14.75 20.41
N THR A 93 -1.57 15.08 21.21
CA THR A 93 -2.02 14.26 22.34
C THR A 93 -3.41 13.70 22.01
N LEU A 94 -3.54 12.38 22.10
CA LEU A 94 -4.81 11.68 21.88
C LEU A 94 -5.44 11.32 23.23
N GLU A 95 -6.77 11.37 23.31
CA GLU A 95 -7.50 10.93 24.50
C GLU A 95 -7.42 9.41 24.69
N ASP A 96 -7.52 8.67 23.59
CA ASP A 96 -7.29 7.22 23.50
C ASP A 96 -6.36 6.92 22.32
N PRO A 97 -5.63 5.79 22.33
CA PRO A 97 -4.96 5.31 21.14
C PRO A 97 -5.94 5.12 19.98
N ILE A 98 -5.52 5.46 18.76
CA ILE A 98 -6.35 5.35 17.56
C ILE A 98 -5.75 4.37 16.53
N SER A 99 -6.60 3.82 15.66
CA SER A 99 -6.13 3.05 14.50
C SER A 99 -5.50 3.98 13.45
N ALA A 100 -4.56 3.45 12.67
CA ALA A 100 -4.01 4.15 11.51
C ALA A 100 -5.10 4.43 10.45
N ASP A 101 -6.14 3.60 10.37
CA ASP A 101 -7.25 3.82 9.43
C ASP A 101 -8.30 4.82 9.95
N SER A 102 -8.12 5.37 11.15
CA SER A 102 -9.11 6.28 11.74
C SER A 102 -9.13 7.62 11.00
N PRO A 103 -10.32 8.23 10.79
CA PRO A 103 -10.40 9.56 10.18
C PRO A 103 -9.62 10.62 10.95
N LEU A 104 -9.52 10.48 12.29
CA LEU A 104 -8.71 11.37 13.11
C LEU A 104 -7.23 11.29 12.74
N PHE A 105 -6.69 10.09 12.51
CA PHE A 105 -5.30 9.94 12.06
C PHE A 105 -5.08 10.51 10.66
N HIS A 106 -6.00 10.25 9.73
CA HIS A 106 -5.96 10.82 8.37
C HIS A 106 -5.97 12.35 8.36
N SER A 107 -6.66 12.98 9.31
CA SER A 107 -6.67 14.44 9.41
C SER A 107 -5.29 15.04 9.75
N PHE A 108 -4.37 14.26 10.34
CA PHE A 108 -2.98 14.69 10.54
C PHE A 108 -2.21 14.75 9.22
N PHE A 109 -2.43 13.80 8.31
CA PHE A 109 -1.88 13.82 6.96
C PHE A 109 -2.36 15.04 6.18
N TYR A 110 -3.65 15.35 6.28
CA TYR A 110 -4.20 16.57 5.70
C TYR A 110 -3.52 17.84 6.22
N LEU A 111 -3.23 17.93 7.52
CA LEU A 111 -2.51 19.08 8.09
C LEU A 111 -1.08 19.21 7.55
N ILE A 112 -0.32 18.12 7.50
CA ILE A 112 1.06 18.17 6.96
C ILE A 112 1.06 18.42 5.44
N GLN A 113 0.03 18.01 4.71
CA GLN A 113 -0.13 18.33 3.29
C GLN A 113 -0.40 19.82 3.07
N VAL A 114 -1.42 20.37 3.75
CA VAL A 114 -1.84 21.78 3.61
C VAL A 114 -0.72 22.75 3.99
N PHE A 115 0.16 22.35 4.90
CA PHE A 115 1.24 23.20 5.39
C PHE A 115 2.64 22.77 4.96
N ASP A 116 2.76 21.97 3.89
CA ASP A 116 4.03 21.52 3.31
C ASP A 116 5.01 21.05 4.41
N GLY A 117 4.57 20.02 5.12
CA GLY A 117 5.15 19.52 6.35
C GLY A 117 5.40 18.02 6.31
N PHE A 118 5.73 17.47 7.47
CA PHE A 118 5.87 16.02 7.70
C PHE A 118 5.46 15.66 9.12
N MET A 119 5.24 14.37 9.38
CA MET A 119 4.85 13.85 10.68
C MET A 119 5.93 12.93 11.23
N PHE A 120 6.29 13.11 12.49
CA PHE A 120 7.11 12.15 13.24
C PHE A 120 6.22 11.28 14.12
N ILE A 121 6.35 9.97 13.98
CA ILE A 121 5.50 8.98 14.65
C ILE A 121 6.26 7.67 14.85
N ASN A 122 6.28 7.15 16.08
CA ASN A 122 6.94 5.88 16.43
C ASN A 122 8.41 5.75 15.97
N GLY A 123 9.13 6.88 15.91
CA GLY A 123 10.51 6.93 15.40
C GLY A 123 10.61 7.25 13.91
N SER A 124 9.55 7.05 13.14
CA SER A 124 9.59 7.28 11.69
C SER A 124 9.14 8.70 11.34
N ILE A 125 9.62 9.22 10.21
CA ILE A 125 9.15 10.45 9.58
C ILE A 125 8.36 10.09 8.33
N VAL A 126 7.08 10.49 8.32
CA VAL A 126 6.15 10.24 7.23
C VAL A 126 5.84 11.54 6.50
N LEU A 127 5.82 11.46 5.17
CA LEU A 127 5.49 12.55 4.27
C LEU A 127 3.96 12.65 4.03
N PRO A 128 3.48 13.77 3.46
CA PRO A 128 2.05 13.96 3.21
C PRO A 128 1.39 12.89 2.33
N ASP A 129 2.16 12.24 1.46
CA ASP A 129 1.72 11.15 0.58
C ASP A 129 1.67 9.78 1.27
N GLY A 130 2.02 9.71 2.56
CA GLY A 130 2.08 8.46 3.32
C GLY A 130 3.42 7.75 3.25
N ASN A 131 4.34 8.18 2.37
CA ASN A 131 5.65 7.55 2.26
C ASN A 131 6.53 7.89 3.46
N PHE A 132 7.36 6.94 3.88
CA PHE A 132 8.39 7.20 4.87
C PHE A 132 9.55 7.95 4.24
N TRP A 133 9.89 9.10 4.83
CA TRP A 133 11.14 9.79 4.52
C TRP A 133 12.31 9.25 5.33
N ILE A 134 12.06 8.95 6.61
CA ILE A 134 12.98 8.24 7.49
C ILE A 134 12.15 7.17 8.16
N ASP A 135 12.59 5.93 8.10
CA ASP A 135 12.03 4.89 8.93
C ASP A 135 13.18 4.09 9.54
N PRO A 136 13.53 4.29 10.82
CA PRO A 136 14.58 3.49 11.45
C PRO A 136 14.20 2.01 11.52
N HIS A 137 12.92 1.68 11.25
CA HIS A 137 12.45 0.32 11.11
C HIS A 137 12.55 -0.19 9.66
N SER A 138 12.80 0.66 8.66
CA SER A 138 13.00 0.26 7.25
C SER A 138 14.42 -0.22 6.94
N GLU A 139 15.38 -0.09 7.87
CA GLU A 139 16.56 -0.97 7.85
C GLU A 139 16.19 -2.42 8.21
N ASN A 140 14.97 -2.64 8.72
CA ASN A 140 14.23 -3.90 8.56
C ASN A 140 13.14 -3.72 7.48
N GLU A 141 13.50 -3.26 6.28
CA GLU A 141 12.98 -3.97 5.10
C GLU A 141 13.11 -5.43 5.47
N ALA A 142 12.06 -6.21 5.28
CA ALA A 142 12.17 -7.64 5.43
C ALA A 142 13.13 -8.17 4.34
N GLN A 143 14.44 -7.92 4.48
CA GLN A 143 15.44 -8.96 4.39
C GLN A 143 15.03 -9.97 5.46
N THR A 144 13.99 -10.73 5.13
CA THR A 144 13.69 -11.96 5.82
C THR A 144 14.99 -12.72 5.79
N GLU A 145 15.72 -12.77 6.91
CA GLU A 145 16.98 -13.50 6.99
C GLU A 145 16.70 -14.89 6.46
N PHE A 146 17.27 -15.19 5.30
CA PHE A 146 16.97 -16.42 4.60
C PHE A 146 17.52 -17.56 5.44
N ASN A 147 16.62 -18.37 6.00
CA ASN A 147 17.02 -19.41 6.92
C ASN A 147 17.33 -20.70 6.16
N ASP A 148 18.59 -20.84 5.76
CA ASP A 148 19.12 -22.04 5.09
C ASP A 148 19.27 -23.27 6.00
N SER A 149 19.06 -23.12 7.32
CA SER A 149 19.20 -24.23 8.27
C SER A 149 17.95 -25.10 8.41
N LEU A 150 16.83 -24.70 7.79
CA LEU A 150 15.56 -25.42 7.85
C LEU A 150 15.61 -26.70 7.02
N SER A 151 14.96 -27.76 7.51
CA SER A 151 14.76 -29.00 6.74
C SER A 151 13.39 -28.99 6.05
N PRO A 152 13.29 -29.33 4.75
CA PRO A 152 12.01 -29.51 4.08
C PRO A 152 11.09 -30.54 4.76
N ASP A 153 11.66 -31.53 5.45
CA ASP A 153 10.89 -32.55 6.18
C ASP A 153 10.09 -31.98 7.36
N ASP A 154 10.46 -30.81 7.87
CA ASP A 154 9.71 -30.14 8.95
C ASP A 154 8.43 -29.48 8.44
N PHE A 155 8.27 -29.34 7.12
CA PHE A 155 7.19 -28.59 6.47
C PHE A 155 6.27 -29.48 5.64
N ARG A 156 6.14 -30.76 6.01
CA ARG A 156 5.15 -31.67 5.42
C ARG A 156 3.72 -31.21 5.69
N HIS A 157 2.85 -31.45 4.73
CA HIS A 157 1.43 -31.17 4.84
C HIS A 157 0.78 -32.10 5.88
N GLN A 158 -0.17 -31.56 6.64
CA GLN A 158 -0.78 -32.20 7.80
C GLN A 158 -2.31 -32.32 7.69
N GLY A 159 -2.89 -31.82 6.60
CA GLY A 159 -4.33 -31.92 6.32
C GLY A 159 -4.69 -33.22 5.59
N GLU A 160 -5.94 -33.32 5.15
CA GLU A 160 -6.42 -34.44 4.35
C GLU A 160 -5.77 -34.42 2.96
N SER A 161 -5.12 -35.53 2.59
CA SER A 161 -4.38 -35.63 1.32
C SER A 161 -4.59 -36.96 0.58
N ALA A 162 -5.52 -37.80 1.03
CA ALA A 162 -5.68 -39.18 0.54
C ALA A 162 -6.05 -39.27 -0.96
N GLU A 163 -6.71 -38.24 -1.49
CA GLU A 163 -7.16 -38.16 -2.89
C GLU A 163 -6.39 -37.10 -3.70
N ILE A 164 -5.36 -36.50 -3.11
CA ILE A 164 -4.59 -35.41 -3.75
C ILE A 164 -3.43 -35.98 -4.57
N SER A 165 -3.19 -35.39 -5.74
CA SER A 165 -2.05 -35.79 -6.58
C SER A 165 -0.71 -35.54 -5.84
N PRO A 166 0.27 -36.44 -5.98
CA PRO A 166 1.59 -36.24 -5.37
C PRO A 166 2.28 -34.94 -5.80
N GLN A 167 2.00 -34.47 -7.02
CA GLN A 167 2.55 -33.23 -7.57
C GLN A 167 2.00 -32.01 -6.83
N LEU A 168 0.68 -31.95 -6.59
CA LEU A 168 0.05 -30.85 -5.87
C LEU A 168 0.50 -30.81 -4.40
N LEU A 169 0.61 -31.98 -3.77
CA LEU A 169 1.12 -32.09 -2.41
C LEU A 169 2.56 -31.58 -2.31
N ALA A 170 3.44 -32.02 -3.22
CA ALA A 170 4.84 -31.58 -3.24
C ALA A 170 4.98 -30.08 -3.52
N MET A 171 4.12 -29.52 -4.38
CA MET A 171 4.05 -28.07 -4.65
C MET A 171 3.73 -27.30 -3.36
N ARG A 172 2.67 -27.69 -2.64
CA ARG A 172 2.27 -27.03 -1.39
C ARG A 172 3.35 -27.14 -0.30
N GLU A 173 3.95 -28.31 -0.13
CA GLU A 173 5.04 -28.50 0.85
C GLU A 173 6.26 -27.64 0.53
N ARG A 174 6.59 -27.46 -0.76
CA ARG A 174 7.63 -26.53 -1.19
C ARG A 174 7.27 -25.09 -0.84
N HIS A 175 6.03 -24.66 -1.00
CA HIS A 175 5.60 -23.32 -0.56
C HIS A 175 5.70 -23.15 0.94
N TYR A 176 5.26 -24.13 1.74
CA TYR A 176 5.44 -24.10 3.20
C TYR A 176 6.90 -23.89 3.60
N PHE A 177 7.80 -24.62 2.94
CA PHE A 177 9.23 -24.49 3.16
C PHE A 177 9.75 -23.10 2.74
N GLU A 178 9.41 -22.64 1.53
CA GLU A 178 9.85 -21.34 1.00
C GLU A 178 9.38 -20.16 1.87
N LEU A 179 8.15 -20.21 2.36
CA LEU A 179 7.62 -19.23 3.31
C LEU A 179 8.42 -19.25 4.62
N ALA A 180 8.68 -20.43 5.16
CA ALA A 180 9.38 -20.57 6.42
C ALA A 180 10.85 -20.13 6.35
N GLN A 181 11.52 -20.34 5.21
CA GLN A 181 12.85 -19.78 4.96
C GLN A 181 12.88 -18.26 5.06
N ARG A 182 11.72 -17.60 4.87
CA ARG A 182 11.54 -16.16 5.02
C ARG A 182 10.80 -15.77 6.31
N GLY A 183 10.67 -16.68 7.27
CA GLY A 183 10.05 -16.42 8.57
C GLY A 183 8.52 -16.33 8.55
N PHE A 184 7.86 -16.72 7.46
CA PHE A 184 6.40 -16.87 7.42
C PHE A 184 5.99 -18.26 7.90
N HIS A 185 4.97 -18.32 8.76
CA HIS A 185 4.44 -19.57 9.30
C HIS A 185 2.95 -19.69 9.01
N CYS A 186 2.60 -20.36 7.92
CA CYS A 186 1.22 -20.70 7.60
C CYS A 186 0.80 -22.05 8.22
N ALA A 187 -0.51 -22.29 8.28
CA ALA A 187 -1.06 -23.56 8.70
C ALA A 187 -0.68 -24.68 7.71
N ARG A 188 -0.15 -25.81 8.23
CA ARG A 188 0.26 -26.95 7.39
C ARG A 188 -0.89 -27.86 6.96
N TRP A 189 -2.12 -27.53 7.35
CA TRP A 189 -3.34 -28.27 7.04
C TRP A 189 -4.30 -27.45 6.17
N LEU A 190 -3.81 -26.38 5.53
CA LEU A 190 -4.63 -25.58 4.63
C LEU A 190 -5.21 -26.45 3.50
N PRO A 191 -6.50 -26.31 3.16
CA PRO A 191 -7.11 -27.02 2.05
C PRO A 191 -6.25 -27.00 0.78
N LEU A 192 -6.22 -28.13 0.08
CA LEU A 192 -5.56 -28.30 -1.20
C LEU A 192 -6.64 -28.19 -2.27
N GLU A 193 -6.63 -27.08 -3.01
CA GLU A 193 -7.50 -26.92 -4.18
C GLU A 193 -6.88 -27.68 -5.36
N THR A 194 -7.69 -28.33 -6.18
CA THR A 194 -7.16 -29.02 -7.37
C THR A 194 -7.18 -28.09 -8.58
N SER A 195 -6.15 -28.15 -9.42
CA SER A 195 -6.12 -27.37 -10.66
C SER A 195 -7.25 -27.75 -11.62
N SER A 196 -7.87 -28.93 -11.47
CA SER A 196 -9.05 -29.34 -12.23
C SER A 196 -10.30 -28.51 -11.93
N ASP A 197 -10.33 -27.82 -10.78
CA ASP A 197 -11.43 -26.94 -10.40
C ASP A 197 -11.21 -25.48 -10.81
N LYS A 198 -10.07 -25.20 -11.48
CA LYS A 198 -9.67 -23.85 -11.89
C LYS A 198 -9.58 -23.76 -13.40
N GLU A 199 -10.01 -22.62 -13.92
CA GLU A 199 -9.87 -22.27 -15.32
C GLU A 199 -9.23 -20.89 -15.40
N LEU A 200 -8.35 -20.69 -16.38
CA LEU A 200 -7.77 -19.37 -16.62
C LEU A 200 -8.79 -18.52 -17.38
N ARG A 201 -9.04 -17.30 -16.89
CA ARG A 201 -9.84 -16.32 -17.62
C ARG A 201 -9.32 -16.06 -19.03
N PRO A 202 -10.21 -15.74 -19.98
CA PRO A 202 -9.80 -15.28 -21.30
C PRO A 202 -8.82 -14.10 -21.23
N LEU A 203 -7.84 -14.10 -22.12
CA LEU A 203 -6.78 -13.08 -22.14
C LEU A 203 -7.33 -11.66 -22.22
N ASN A 204 -8.38 -11.45 -23.02
CA ASN A 204 -9.04 -10.15 -23.18
C ASN A 204 -9.67 -9.64 -21.86
N GLU A 205 -10.14 -10.52 -20.98
CA GLU A 205 -10.67 -10.10 -19.66
C GLU A 205 -9.56 -9.63 -18.74
N ILE A 206 -8.44 -10.36 -18.72
CA ILE A 206 -7.26 -10.00 -17.90
C ILE A 206 -6.66 -8.69 -18.38
N LEU A 207 -6.52 -8.52 -19.70
CA LEU A 207 -6.09 -7.27 -20.32
C LEU A 207 -7.05 -6.13 -20.04
N GLY A 208 -8.35 -6.38 -20.17
CA GLY A 208 -9.39 -5.40 -19.87
C GLY A 208 -9.28 -4.89 -18.43
N ARG A 209 -9.13 -5.82 -17.48
CA ARG A 209 -9.03 -5.50 -16.04
C ARG A 209 -7.77 -4.72 -15.69
N VAL A 210 -6.59 -5.15 -16.14
CA VAL A 210 -5.35 -4.41 -15.82
C VAL A 210 -5.36 -3.01 -16.43
N ASN A 211 -5.94 -2.84 -17.62
CA ASN A 211 -6.04 -1.51 -18.24
C ASN A 211 -7.10 -0.63 -17.57
N ALA A 212 -8.20 -1.20 -17.06
CA ALA A 212 -9.15 -0.45 -16.24
C ALA A 212 -8.46 0.10 -14.97
N LEU A 213 -7.69 -0.73 -14.27
CA LEU A 213 -6.91 -0.29 -13.11
C LEU A 213 -5.84 0.75 -13.48
N ASN A 214 -5.15 0.57 -14.62
CA ASN A 214 -4.14 1.51 -15.10
C ASN A 214 -4.75 2.89 -15.39
N ILE A 215 -5.91 2.93 -16.05
CA ILE A 215 -6.64 4.17 -16.31
C ILE A 215 -7.10 4.80 -15.00
N LEU A 216 -7.66 4.02 -14.08
CA LEU A 216 -8.13 4.53 -12.79
C LEU A 216 -6.98 5.14 -11.98
N PHE A 217 -5.83 4.46 -11.93
CA PHE A 217 -4.62 4.97 -11.30
C PHE A 217 -4.21 6.30 -11.93
N HIS A 218 -4.12 6.35 -13.26
CA HIS A 218 -3.80 7.60 -13.96
C HIS A 218 -4.87 8.67 -13.78
N TRP A 219 -6.15 8.29 -13.59
CA TRP A 219 -7.27 9.18 -13.31
C TRP A 219 -7.15 9.90 -11.96
N VAL A 220 -6.61 9.22 -10.95
CA VAL A 220 -6.43 9.83 -9.62
C VAL A 220 -5.08 10.55 -9.52
N VAL A 221 -4.01 9.96 -10.06
CA VAL A 221 -2.64 10.42 -9.79
C VAL A 221 -2.16 11.51 -10.74
N PHE A 222 -2.43 11.38 -12.05
CA PHE A 222 -1.82 12.22 -13.08
C PHE A 222 -2.83 13.16 -13.74
N THR A 223 -3.20 14.24 -13.03
CA THR A 223 -4.19 15.23 -13.47
C THR A 223 -3.75 16.08 -14.66
N GLN A 224 -2.48 15.99 -15.07
CA GLN A 224 -1.93 16.64 -16.26
C GLN A 224 -2.30 15.95 -17.58
N ILE A 225 -2.75 14.69 -17.53
CA ILE A 225 -3.24 13.98 -18.73
C ILE A 225 -4.66 14.48 -19.02
N GLU A 226 -4.89 14.94 -20.25
CA GLU A 226 -6.22 15.40 -20.65
C GLU A 226 -7.26 14.28 -20.53
N ASP A 227 -8.40 14.57 -19.89
CA ASP A 227 -9.52 13.63 -19.72
C ASP A 227 -9.89 12.90 -21.01
N LYS A 228 -9.87 13.63 -22.12
CA LYS A 228 -10.23 13.10 -23.44
C LYS A 228 -9.32 11.94 -23.83
N ILE A 229 -8.03 11.97 -23.50
CA ILE A 229 -7.09 10.89 -23.84
C ILE A 229 -7.51 9.59 -23.17
N LEU A 230 -7.84 9.64 -21.87
CA LEU A 230 -8.25 8.45 -21.13
C LEU A 230 -9.65 7.98 -21.56
N LYS A 231 -10.60 8.90 -21.78
CA LYS A 231 -11.95 8.58 -22.25
C LYS A 231 -11.94 7.95 -23.65
N ASP A 232 -11.19 8.53 -24.59
CA ASP A 232 -11.01 7.97 -25.93
C ASP A 232 -10.37 6.57 -25.86
N PHE A 233 -9.43 6.35 -24.93
CA PHE A 233 -8.79 5.05 -24.73
C PHE A 233 -9.78 4.01 -24.17
N ILE A 234 -10.64 4.39 -23.21
CA ILE A 234 -11.72 3.55 -22.70
C ILE A 234 -12.67 3.15 -23.83
N GLU A 235 -13.16 4.11 -24.61
CA GLU A 235 -14.13 3.88 -25.67
C GLU A 235 -13.54 2.98 -26.78
N ARG A 236 -12.35 3.31 -27.28
CA ARG A 236 -11.69 2.58 -28.36
C ARG A 236 -11.46 1.10 -28.01
N ASN A 237 -11.12 0.82 -26.76
CA ASN A 237 -10.80 -0.53 -26.29
C ASN A 237 -11.96 -1.21 -25.55
N GLN A 238 -13.16 -0.60 -25.54
CA GLN A 238 -14.37 -1.11 -24.89
C GLN A 238 -14.14 -1.48 -23.41
N LEU A 239 -13.39 -0.64 -22.68
CA LEU A 239 -12.89 -0.99 -21.35
C LEU A 239 -13.89 -0.74 -20.21
N LEU A 240 -14.98 -0.02 -20.46
CA LEU A 240 -15.93 0.40 -19.41
C LEU A 240 -16.50 -0.80 -18.64
N GLN A 241 -16.69 -1.94 -19.30
CA GLN A 241 -17.20 -3.18 -18.70
C GLN A 241 -16.24 -3.84 -17.70
N TYR A 242 -14.96 -3.47 -17.67
CA TYR A 242 -13.97 -4.06 -16.78
C TYR A 242 -13.73 -3.23 -15.51
N PHE A 243 -14.42 -2.10 -15.35
CA PHE A 243 -14.45 -1.32 -14.12
C PHE A 243 -15.56 -1.85 -13.21
N THR A 244 -15.27 -1.98 -11.92
CA THR A 244 -16.32 -2.26 -10.93
C THR A 244 -17.22 -1.03 -10.76
N ALA A 245 -18.38 -1.21 -10.11
CA ALA A 245 -19.30 -0.10 -9.85
C ALA A 245 -18.63 1.05 -9.07
N SER A 246 -17.85 0.71 -8.03
CA SER A 246 -17.12 1.70 -7.22
C SER A 246 -16.03 2.42 -8.02
N GLU A 247 -15.38 1.74 -8.97
CA GLU A 247 -14.37 2.36 -9.82
C GLU A 247 -15.00 3.27 -10.90
N GLN A 248 -16.17 2.91 -11.41
CA GLN A 248 -16.94 3.79 -12.30
C GLN A 248 -17.42 5.05 -11.57
N GLU A 249 -17.77 4.94 -10.28
CA GLU A 249 -18.07 6.12 -9.45
C GLU A 249 -16.86 7.06 -9.37
N ILE A 250 -15.65 6.54 -9.13
CA ILE A 250 -14.42 7.34 -9.13
C ILE A 250 -14.18 8.02 -10.49
N LEU A 251 -14.38 7.31 -11.60
CA LEU A 251 -14.24 7.87 -12.96
C LEU A 251 -15.29 8.94 -13.27
N SER A 252 -16.43 8.94 -12.58
CA SER A 252 -17.49 9.94 -12.76
C SER A 252 -17.15 11.28 -12.09
N LEU A 253 -16.24 11.27 -11.11
CA LEU A 253 -15.77 12.46 -10.42
C LEU A 253 -14.91 13.33 -11.34
N SER A 254 -14.83 14.61 -11.02
CA SER A 254 -13.81 15.46 -11.62
C SER A 254 -12.41 14.98 -11.23
N ARG A 255 -11.40 15.22 -12.07
CA ARG A 255 -10.01 14.84 -11.80
C ARG A 255 -9.50 15.32 -10.44
N THR A 256 -9.81 16.57 -10.09
CA THR A 256 -9.42 17.18 -8.82
C THR A 256 -10.09 16.48 -7.65
N GLU A 257 -11.41 16.24 -7.73
CA GLU A 257 -12.17 15.57 -6.67
C GLU A 257 -11.74 14.11 -6.50
N ALA A 258 -11.49 13.40 -7.61
CA ALA A 258 -10.96 12.04 -7.58
C ALA A 258 -9.58 12.00 -6.90
N GLN A 259 -8.69 12.94 -7.23
CA GLN A 259 -7.39 13.07 -6.60
C GLN A 259 -7.53 13.38 -5.10
N GLU A 260 -8.28 14.40 -4.71
CA GLU A 260 -8.48 14.79 -3.31
C GLU A 260 -9.07 13.66 -2.46
N THR A 261 -9.94 12.83 -3.04
CA THR A 261 -10.66 11.78 -2.31
C THR A 261 -9.91 10.45 -2.29
N HIS A 262 -9.20 10.09 -3.36
CA HIS A 262 -8.69 8.72 -3.56
C HIS A 262 -7.16 8.60 -3.68
N LEU A 263 -6.40 9.71 -3.65
CA LEU A 263 -4.93 9.66 -3.82
C LEU A 263 -4.25 8.72 -2.83
N ASN A 264 -4.71 8.69 -1.58
CA ASN A 264 -4.11 7.89 -0.51
C ASN A 264 -4.44 6.39 -0.60
N THR A 265 -5.43 6.00 -1.40
CA THR A 265 -5.88 4.61 -1.52
C THR A 265 -5.61 4.01 -2.89
N ILE A 266 -5.47 4.83 -3.93
CA ILE A 266 -5.31 4.33 -5.31
C ILE A 266 -4.00 3.57 -5.52
N GLY A 267 -2.97 3.84 -4.70
CA GLY A 267 -1.69 3.14 -4.73
C GLY A 267 -1.81 1.63 -4.57
N TRP A 268 -2.79 1.14 -3.81
CA TRP A 268 -3.05 -0.31 -3.66
C TRP A 268 -3.37 -1.01 -4.98
N LYS A 269 -3.93 -0.28 -5.96
CA LYS A 269 -4.20 -0.85 -7.29
C LYS A 269 -2.93 -1.22 -8.05
N LEU A 270 -1.77 -0.64 -7.70
CA LEU A 270 -0.48 -1.04 -8.24
C LEU A 270 -0.17 -2.51 -7.92
N GLU A 271 -0.58 -3.00 -6.74
CA GLU A 271 -0.35 -4.39 -6.33
C GLU A 271 -1.17 -5.37 -7.16
N ASN A 272 -2.45 -5.06 -7.38
CA ASN A 272 -3.28 -5.84 -8.30
C ASN A 272 -2.67 -5.82 -9.71
N MET A 273 -2.26 -4.64 -10.19
CA MET A 273 -1.69 -4.49 -11.53
C MET A 273 -0.37 -5.25 -11.69
N TRP A 274 0.48 -5.32 -10.66
CA TRP A 274 1.73 -6.08 -10.74
C TRP A 274 1.44 -7.57 -10.93
N ALA A 275 0.51 -8.14 -10.15
CA ALA A 275 0.10 -9.52 -10.31
C ALA A 275 -0.57 -9.80 -11.67
N LEU A 276 -1.48 -8.93 -12.14
CA LEU A 276 -2.10 -9.08 -13.46
C LEU A 276 -1.08 -8.92 -14.60
N SER A 277 -0.17 -7.96 -14.50
CA SER A 277 0.88 -7.74 -15.49
C SER A 277 1.82 -8.93 -15.54
N TRP A 278 2.14 -9.52 -14.39
CA TRP A 278 2.86 -10.79 -14.33
C TRP A 278 2.05 -11.89 -15.02
N VAL A 279 0.74 -12.06 -14.77
CA VAL A 279 -0.04 -13.03 -15.55
C VAL A 279 0.09 -12.84 -17.07
N LEU A 280 0.26 -11.59 -17.54
CA LEU A 280 0.43 -11.22 -18.95
C LEU A 280 1.87 -11.29 -19.51
N GLY A 281 2.86 -11.64 -18.67
CA GLY A 281 4.25 -11.82 -19.07
C GLY A 281 5.23 -10.73 -18.61
N PHE A 282 4.83 -9.79 -17.75
CA PHE A 282 5.73 -8.83 -17.13
C PHE A 282 6.70 -9.52 -16.16
N GLU A 283 7.90 -8.95 -16.01
CA GLU A 283 8.93 -9.38 -15.06
C GLU A 283 9.45 -8.17 -14.27
N PRO A 284 9.84 -8.34 -12.99
CA PRO A 284 9.85 -9.60 -12.25
C PRO A 284 8.47 -9.98 -11.68
N ALA A 285 8.33 -11.23 -11.25
CA ALA A 285 7.22 -11.68 -10.38
C ALA A 285 7.17 -10.85 -9.07
N PRO A 286 5.97 -10.50 -8.57
CA PRO A 286 5.87 -9.82 -7.28
C PRO A 286 6.28 -10.77 -6.15
N PRO A 287 7.36 -10.49 -5.41
CA PRO A 287 7.78 -11.35 -4.32
C PRO A 287 6.80 -11.25 -3.13
N PHE A 288 6.41 -12.39 -2.56
CA PHE A 288 5.43 -12.43 -1.45
C PHE A 288 5.94 -11.77 -0.15
N TYR A 289 7.25 -11.55 -0.02
CA TYR A 289 7.88 -11.01 1.18
C TYR A 289 8.15 -9.50 1.10
N LEU A 290 7.95 -8.86 -0.06
CA LEU A 290 7.99 -7.40 -0.15
C LEU A 290 6.61 -6.83 0.19
N GLY A 291 6.63 -5.74 0.94
CA GLY A 291 5.48 -4.87 1.16
C GLY A 291 5.04 -4.15 -0.12
N GLN A 292 4.72 -2.87 -0.05
CA GLN A 292 4.23 -2.13 -1.21
C GLN A 292 5.23 -2.08 -2.38
N MET A 293 4.70 -2.00 -3.60
CA MET A 293 5.40 -1.98 -4.87
C MET A 293 6.29 -0.75 -4.95
N GLN A 294 7.57 -0.98 -5.20
CA GLN A 294 8.57 0.07 -5.32
C GLN A 294 8.57 0.69 -6.72
N ASN A 295 9.05 1.94 -6.81
CA ASN A 295 9.11 2.71 -8.06
C ASN A 295 9.94 2.02 -9.16
N GLU A 296 10.96 1.26 -8.76
CA GLU A 296 11.82 0.48 -9.66
C GLU A 296 11.04 -0.58 -10.45
N HIS A 297 9.91 -1.05 -9.91
CA HIS A 297 9.02 -2.01 -10.58
C HIS A 297 7.81 -1.33 -11.21
N SER A 298 7.22 -0.32 -10.55
CA SER A 298 6.00 0.32 -11.03
C SER A 298 6.25 1.13 -12.31
N ARG A 299 7.42 1.79 -12.43
CA ARG A 299 7.74 2.60 -13.61
C ARG A 299 7.87 1.77 -14.89
N PRO A 300 8.67 0.68 -14.96
CA PRO A 300 8.71 -0.16 -16.16
C PRO A 300 7.36 -0.79 -16.48
N MET A 301 6.59 -1.20 -15.47
CA MET A 301 5.24 -1.74 -15.69
C MET A 301 4.32 -0.72 -16.38
N LEU A 302 4.25 0.51 -15.84
CA LEU A 302 3.32 1.53 -16.31
C LEU A 302 3.75 2.18 -17.64
N LEU A 303 5.06 2.37 -17.85
CA LEU A 303 5.56 3.16 -18.98
C LEU A 303 6.06 2.33 -20.16
N GLU A 304 6.47 1.08 -19.92
CA GLU A 304 7.12 0.24 -20.93
C GLU A 304 6.33 -1.02 -21.26
N PHE A 305 5.73 -1.66 -20.25
CA PHE A 305 4.97 -2.90 -20.45
C PHE A 305 3.50 -2.65 -20.82
N LEU A 306 2.79 -1.85 -20.00
CA LEU A 306 1.39 -1.56 -20.24
C LEU A 306 1.22 -0.60 -21.43
N PRO A 307 0.10 -0.70 -22.18
CA PRO A 307 -0.15 0.18 -23.31
C PRO A 307 -0.18 1.65 -22.89
N ASN A 308 0.45 2.51 -23.70
CA ASN A 308 0.28 3.95 -23.53
C ASN A 308 -1.12 4.38 -24.02
N PHE A 309 -1.64 5.46 -23.47
CA PHE A 309 -2.98 5.95 -23.81
C PHE A 309 -3.04 6.73 -25.13
N TYR A 310 -1.88 7.07 -25.70
CA TYR A 310 -1.77 7.92 -26.88
C TYR A 310 -1.90 7.10 -28.17
N GLY A 311 -2.36 7.77 -29.23
CA GLY A 311 -2.53 7.15 -30.56
C GLY A 311 -3.90 6.51 -30.76
N SER A 312 -4.08 5.92 -31.95
CA SER A 312 -5.37 5.46 -32.46
C SER A 312 -5.54 3.94 -32.52
N SER A 313 -4.53 3.18 -32.10
CA SER A 313 -4.58 1.71 -32.18
C SER A 313 -5.23 1.11 -30.93
N GLU A 314 -6.00 0.04 -31.14
CA GLU A 314 -6.46 -0.85 -30.07
C GLU A 314 -5.26 -1.57 -29.42
N ILE A 315 -5.46 -2.10 -28.22
CA ILE A 315 -4.45 -2.89 -27.49
C ILE A 315 -4.17 -4.18 -28.28
N PRO A 316 -2.95 -4.39 -28.82
CA PRO A 316 -2.64 -5.59 -29.56
C PRO A 316 -2.36 -6.75 -28.60
N GLU A 317 -3.27 -7.73 -28.51
CA GLU A 317 -3.09 -8.92 -27.66
C GLU A 317 -1.78 -9.67 -27.96
N THR A 318 -1.29 -9.61 -29.20
CA THR A 318 -0.05 -10.26 -29.65
C THR A 318 1.22 -9.73 -28.98
N HIS A 319 1.16 -8.60 -28.29
CA HIS A 319 2.27 -8.07 -27.50
C HIS A 319 2.48 -8.86 -26.20
N PHE A 320 1.43 -9.49 -25.67
CA PHE A 320 1.45 -10.16 -24.38
C PHE A 320 1.79 -11.65 -24.54
N LYS A 321 2.49 -12.17 -23.54
CA LYS A 321 2.89 -13.58 -23.46
C LYS A 321 2.35 -14.12 -22.14
N PRO A 322 1.04 -14.45 -22.09
CA PRO A 322 0.42 -14.87 -20.85
C PRO A 322 1.07 -16.15 -20.32
N ARG A 323 1.24 -16.20 -19.01
CA ARG A 323 1.74 -17.39 -18.30
C ARG A 323 0.71 -18.51 -18.36
N SER A 324 1.18 -19.75 -18.22
CA SER A 324 0.31 -20.91 -18.25
C SER A 324 -0.59 -20.98 -17.01
N LEU A 325 -1.73 -21.67 -17.12
CA LEU A 325 -2.61 -21.95 -15.98
C LEU A 325 -1.84 -22.57 -14.80
N ALA A 326 -0.91 -23.49 -15.08
CA ALA A 326 -0.11 -24.15 -14.05
C ALA A 326 0.80 -23.17 -13.28
N GLU A 327 1.48 -22.26 -13.98
CA GLU A 327 2.32 -21.24 -13.35
C GLU A 327 1.50 -20.28 -12.48
N ILE A 328 0.34 -19.86 -12.97
CA ILE A 328 -0.53 -18.91 -12.25
C ILE A 328 -1.17 -19.60 -11.03
N PHE A 329 -1.60 -20.85 -11.18
CA PHE A 329 -2.13 -21.66 -10.10
C PHE A 329 -1.10 -21.88 -8.98
N GLU A 330 0.13 -22.27 -9.35
CA GLU A 330 1.21 -22.43 -8.39
C GLU A 330 1.51 -21.12 -7.65
N PHE A 331 1.52 -20.00 -8.36
CA PHE A 331 1.81 -18.71 -7.75
C PHE A 331 0.67 -18.19 -6.86
N GLU A 332 -0.59 -18.44 -7.23
CA GLU A 332 -1.73 -18.15 -6.35
C GLU A 332 -1.66 -18.97 -5.06
N ASP A 333 -1.29 -20.26 -5.14
CA ASP A 333 -1.14 -21.13 -3.98
C ASP A 333 -0.08 -20.63 -2.98
N LEU A 334 1.05 -20.11 -3.50
CA LEU A 334 2.06 -19.45 -2.68
C LEU A 334 1.48 -18.24 -1.93
N TYR A 335 0.71 -17.41 -2.64
CA TYR A 335 0.04 -16.25 -2.06
C TYR A 335 -1.10 -16.63 -1.11
N TYR A 336 -1.79 -17.74 -1.34
CA TYR A 336 -2.78 -18.30 -0.41
C TYR A 336 -2.13 -18.68 0.92
N CYS A 337 -1.00 -19.40 0.86
CA CYS A 337 -0.22 -19.75 2.05
C CYS A 337 0.30 -18.49 2.76
N ALA A 338 0.84 -17.53 2.01
CA ALA A 338 1.37 -16.29 2.58
C ALA A 338 0.27 -15.47 3.24
N HIS A 339 -0.90 -15.37 2.60
CA HIS A 339 -2.05 -14.67 3.15
C HIS A 339 -2.56 -15.34 4.43
N ASN A 340 -2.55 -16.69 4.54
CA ASN A 340 -2.88 -17.35 5.80
C ASN A 340 -1.92 -16.97 6.94
N ALA A 341 -0.61 -16.90 6.66
CA ALA A 341 0.40 -16.46 7.63
C ALA A 341 0.17 -15.01 8.07
N VAL A 342 -0.16 -14.12 7.13
CA VAL A 342 -0.55 -12.72 7.39
C VAL A 342 -1.81 -12.64 8.27
N ARG A 343 -2.88 -13.37 7.91
CA ARG A 343 -4.13 -13.40 8.69
C ARG A 343 -3.91 -13.90 10.11
N SER A 344 -3.07 -14.93 10.27
CA SER A 344 -2.64 -15.39 11.58
C SER A 344 -1.93 -14.29 12.38
N ALA A 345 -1.10 -13.47 11.73
CA ALA A 345 -0.38 -12.37 12.38
C ALA A 345 -1.29 -11.20 12.75
N GLN A 346 -2.28 -10.90 11.91
CA GLN A 346 -3.33 -9.94 12.22
C GLN A 346 -4.18 -10.36 13.45
N MET A 347 -4.26 -11.66 13.73
CA MET A 347 -4.87 -12.21 14.96
C MET A 347 -3.89 -12.29 16.15
N GLY A 348 -2.68 -11.73 16.04
CA GLY A 348 -1.69 -11.67 17.11
C GLY A 348 -0.77 -12.88 17.22
N LYS A 349 -0.75 -13.79 16.23
CA LYS A 349 0.23 -14.89 16.21
C LYS A 349 1.57 -14.42 15.62
N PRO A 350 2.71 -14.94 16.09
CA PRO A 350 4.02 -14.65 15.49
C PRO A 350 4.22 -15.49 14.22
N SER A 351 3.46 -15.21 13.17
CA SER A 351 3.43 -16.00 11.92
C SER A 351 4.00 -15.29 10.71
N VAL A 352 4.56 -14.09 10.88
CA VAL A 352 5.28 -13.33 9.86
C VAL A 352 6.65 -12.93 10.42
N PRO A 353 7.65 -12.69 9.57
CA PRO A 353 8.98 -12.32 10.02
C PRO A 353 8.98 -11.00 10.80
N LYS A 354 9.99 -10.82 11.66
CA LYS A 354 10.18 -9.57 12.38
C LYS A 354 10.40 -8.43 11.37
N GLY A 355 9.76 -7.28 11.61
CA GLY A 355 9.80 -6.12 10.70
C GLY A 355 8.68 -6.13 9.66
N PHE A 356 8.07 -7.28 9.35
CA PHE A 356 6.92 -7.34 8.45
C PHE A 356 5.65 -6.85 9.15
N HIS A 357 5.03 -5.82 8.61
CA HIS A 357 3.82 -5.21 9.15
C HIS A 357 2.55 -5.96 8.68
N PRO A 358 1.79 -6.64 9.55
CA PRO A 358 0.69 -7.52 9.13
C PRO A 358 -0.47 -6.81 8.40
N ILE A 359 -0.64 -5.49 8.60
CA ILE A 359 -1.65 -4.69 7.91
C ILE A 359 -1.10 -4.08 6.61
N ILE A 360 -0.04 -3.26 6.68
CA ILE A 360 0.54 -2.58 5.51
C ILE A 360 1.12 -3.59 4.51
N ASP A 361 2.11 -4.39 4.91
CA ASP A 361 2.73 -5.36 4.00
C ASP A 361 1.79 -6.53 3.69
N GLY A 362 0.98 -6.91 4.67
CA GLY A 362 -0.07 -7.91 4.49
C GLY A 362 -1.15 -7.49 3.47
N GLY A 363 -1.43 -6.19 3.37
CA GLY A 363 -2.32 -5.63 2.35
C GLY A 363 -1.80 -5.90 0.95
N ALA A 364 -0.50 -5.73 0.70
CA ALA A 364 0.10 -6.02 -0.60
C ALA A 364 -0.05 -7.50 -0.98
N ILE A 365 0.13 -8.42 -0.03
CA ILE A 365 -0.13 -9.86 -0.24
C ILE A 365 -1.59 -10.10 -0.62
N SER A 366 -2.53 -9.48 0.09
CA SER A 366 -3.97 -9.65 -0.17
C SER A 366 -4.37 -9.14 -1.56
N GLU A 367 -3.88 -7.95 -1.96
CA GLU A 367 -4.19 -7.35 -3.26
C GLU A 367 -3.62 -8.16 -4.43
N ARG A 368 -2.37 -8.64 -4.30
CA ARG A 368 -1.74 -9.51 -5.29
C ARG A 368 -2.48 -10.84 -5.39
N ARG A 369 -2.85 -11.43 -4.24
CA ARG A 369 -3.66 -12.65 -4.22
C ARG A 369 -5.00 -12.44 -4.91
N GLN A 370 -5.71 -11.35 -4.63
CA GLN A 370 -7.00 -11.05 -5.29
C GLN A 370 -6.91 -11.12 -6.81
N ALA A 371 -5.89 -10.48 -7.39
CA ALA A 371 -5.67 -10.51 -8.83
C ALA A 371 -5.44 -11.94 -9.35
N LEU A 372 -4.62 -12.74 -8.66
CA LEU A 372 -4.32 -14.13 -9.05
C LEU A 372 -5.54 -15.03 -8.91
N THR A 373 -6.24 -14.99 -7.78
CA THR A 373 -7.46 -15.76 -7.53
C THR A 373 -8.55 -15.40 -8.54
N TRP A 374 -8.70 -14.10 -8.85
CA TRP A 374 -9.65 -13.63 -9.85
C TRP A 374 -9.33 -14.20 -11.24
N CYS A 375 -8.06 -14.18 -11.67
CA CYS A 375 -7.62 -14.77 -12.94
C CYS A 375 -7.97 -16.26 -13.07
N LEU A 376 -8.01 -16.99 -11.95
CA LEU A 376 -8.30 -18.44 -11.90
C LEU A 376 -9.78 -18.78 -11.66
N SER A 377 -10.65 -17.76 -11.60
CA SER A 377 -12.06 -17.92 -11.20
C SER A 377 -13.01 -17.27 -12.22
N PRO A 378 -13.08 -17.75 -13.48
CA PRO A 378 -13.94 -17.16 -14.50
C PRO A 378 -15.41 -17.12 -14.06
N GLY A 379 -16.10 -16.05 -14.44
CA GLY A 379 -17.50 -15.82 -14.04
C GLY A 379 -17.70 -15.25 -12.63
N ILE A 380 -16.65 -15.07 -11.83
CA ILE A 380 -16.71 -14.38 -10.54
C ILE A 380 -16.44 -12.88 -10.70
N GLU A 381 -17.26 -12.00 -10.14
CA GLU A 381 -16.99 -10.55 -10.21
C GLU A 381 -15.74 -10.18 -9.40
N TRP A 382 -15.04 -9.11 -9.79
CA TRP A 382 -13.79 -8.70 -9.13
C TRP A 382 -13.93 -8.56 -7.60
N ASP A 383 -14.94 -7.82 -7.15
CA ASP A 383 -15.24 -7.57 -5.74
C ASP A 383 -15.85 -8.79 -5.01
N ALA A 384 -16.19 -9.85 -5.74
CA ALA A 384 -16.73 -11.11 -5.20
C ALA A 384 -15.67 -12.22 -5.10
N THR A 385 -14.41 -11.92 -5.40
CA THR A 385 -13.30 -12.88 -5.31
C THR A 385 -13.12 -13.34 -3.86
N ASP A 386 -13.21 -14.66 -3.61
CA ASP A 386 -13.04 -15.21 -2.27
C ASP A 386 -11.55 -15.23 -1.87
N LEU A 387 -11.25 -14.57 -0.76
CA LEU A 387 -9.92 -14.52 -0.15
C LEU A 387 -9.86 -15.17 1.22
N SER A 388 -10.81 -16.06 1.52
CA SER A 388 -10.77 -16.86 2.75
C SER A 388 -9.48 -17.68 2.86
N THR A 389 -9.00 -17.85 4.10
CA THR A 389 -7.75 -18.54 4.49
C THR A 389 -7.82 -19.08 5.90
#